data_AF-A0A3B0MXA0-F1
#
_entry.id   AF-A0A3B0MXA0-F1
#
_cell.length_a   1.000
_cell.length_b   1.000
_cell.length_c   1.000
_cell.angle_alpha   90.00
_cell.angle_beta   90.00
_cell.angle_gamma   90.00
#
_symmetry.space_group_name_H-M   'P 1'
#
loop_
_entity.id
_entity.type
_entity.pdbx_description
1 polymer ?
#
loop_
_entity_poly.entity_id
_entity_poly.type
_entity_poly.pdbx_seq_one_letter_code
_entity_poly.pdbx_strand_id
1 'polypeptide(L)'
;MTKNRSKSKFKKQKDDKSKKIKVSKNLVKNVNHDNDSKDSVKKIHKIKVKPDKVKKKDFENVNIKKFQTLEEYKLYISQICTRAITYPETELNNVNLLFNVIEKKGGGPDNLLEYVKNLSILSLVSVVCHLLPRVSHELSEVNLEVVKRTETAHSANVIAQEREITNKTIEIRDKLIALIKNNLNYDPDFFVPLISKLVEADNRVSDELLTLCLKYSKVSESCLESINSLFTHGSIVDIHRYLKFMLKSSHINHKVIRIINEIQINKKHHEFLLSEGSLKNEKTSKSKSNKEDKYKNEILSGIITFYTKYLEYLKY
;
A
#
# COMPACT_ATOMS: atom_id res chain seq x y z
N MET A 1 -29.92 -10.96 -53.49
CA MET A 1 -30.19 -12.41 -53.56
C MET A 1 -29.36 -13.02 -54.67
N THR A 2 -28.35 -13.81 -54.35
CA THR A 2 -27.73 -14.78 -55.28
C THR A 2 -26.96 -15.79 -54.45
N LYS A 3 -27.50 -17.01 -54.40
CA LYS A 3 -26.82 -18.23 -53.94
C LYS A 3 -25.76 -18.59 -54.98
N ASN A 4 -24.60 -19.10 -54.55
CA ASN A 4 -24.16 -20.46 -54.91
C ASN A 4 -22.79 -20.79 -54.31
N ARG A 5 -22.78 -21.83 -53.46
CA ARG A 5 -21.61 -22.65 -53.18
C ARG A 5 -21.41 -23.63 -54.33
N SER A 6 -20.16 -23.90 -54.72
CA SER A 6 -19.78 -25.21 -55.27
C SER A 6 -18.31 -25.56 -54.99
N LYS A 7 -18.19 -26.63 -54.19
CA LYS A 7 -17.28 -27.80 -54.22
C LYS A 7 -15.81 -27.66 -54.64
N SER A 8 -15.00 -28.11 -53.68
CA SER A 8 -13.67 -28.73 -53.73
C SER A 8 -13.19 -29.36 -55.04
N LYS A 9 -11.90 -29.14 -55.36
CA LYS A 9 -11.03 -30.14 -55.99
C LYS A 9 -9.64 -30.10 -55.36
N PHE A 10 -9.22 -31.25 -54.83
CA PHE A 10 -7.84 -31.56 -54.47
C PHE A 10 -6.95 -31.49 -55.72
N LYS A 11 -5.77 -30.85 -55.60
CA LYS A 11 -4.58 -31.13 -56.42
C LYS A 11 -3.35 -31.10 -55.52
N LYS A 12 -2.54 -32.17 -55.62
CA LYS A 12 -1.24 -32.36 -54.95
C LYS A 12 -0.10 -31.87 -55.84
N GLN A 13 1.06 -31.64 -55.20
CA GLN A 13 2.42 -31.30 -55.70
C GLN A 13 2.73 -29.80 -55.82
N LYS A 14 3.90 -29.26 -55.44
CA LYS A 14 5.10 -29.75 -54.70
C LYS A 14 5.93 -28.51 -54.30
N ASP A 15 6.63 -28.63 -53.18
CA ASP A 15 7.92 -28.02 -52.77
C ASP A 15 8.26 -26.56 -53.18
N ASP A 16 8.36 -25.66 -52.20
CA ASP A 16 9.65 -24.99 -51.95
C ASP A 16 9.78 -24.40 -50.52
N LYS A 17 10.85 -24.87 -49.85
CA LYS A 17 11.68 -24.31 -48.77
C LYS A 17 11.07 -23.40 -47.68
N SER A 18 10.75 -24.01 -46.54
CA SER A 18 10.77 -23.35 -45.23
C SER A 18 12.19 -23.36 -44.62
N LYS A 19 12.73 -22.18 -44.30
CA LYS A 19 13.94 -22.03 -43.49
C LYS A 19 13.63 -22.39 -42.03
N LYS A 20 14.02 -23.61 -41.62
CA LYS A 20 14.17 -23.99 -40.21
C LYS A 20 15.45 -23.36 -39.64
N ILE A 21 15.32 -22.53 -38.61
CA ILE A 21 16.46 -22.18 -37.76
C ILE A 21 16.62 -23.31 -36.74
N LYS A 22 17.82 -23.91 -36.75
CA LYS A 22 18.25 -25.04 -35.91
C LYS A 22 18.41 -24.59 -34.45
N VAL A 23 17.70 -25.24 -33.54
CA VAL A 23 18.06 -25.27 -32.11
C VAL A 23 19.06 -26.40 -31.93
N SER A 24 20.32 -26.06 -31.65
CA SER A 24 21.35 -27.02 -31.28
C SER A 24 21.16 -27.45 -29.83
N LYS A 25 20.82 -28.74 -29.65
CA LYS A 25 21.06 -29.50 -28.41
C LYS A 25 22.48 -30.06 -28.45
N ASN A 26 23.19 -29.89 -27.34
CA ASN A 26 24.34 -30.63 -26.77
C ASN A 26 25.13 -29.60 -25.94
N LEU A 27 25.60 -29.84 -24.71
CA LEU A 27 25.97 -31.09 -24.09
C LEU A 27 25.99 -30.90 -22.56
N VAL A 28 25.63 -31.96 -21.85
CA VAL A 28 25.81 -32.17 -20.42
C VAL A 28 27.31 -32.27 -20.08
N LYS A 29 27.74 -31.61 -18.99
CA LYS A 29 28.76 -32.00 -17.98
C LYS A 29 29.57 -30.80 -17.47
N ASN A 30 29.33 -30.41 -16.21
CA ASN A 30 30.34 -30.46 -15.16
C ASN A 30 29.69 -30.06 -13.83
N VAL A 31 29.28 -31.08 -13.08
CA VAL A 31 29.21 -31.03 -11.63
C VAL A 31 30.62 -31.36 -11.17
N ASN A 32 31.30 -30.41 -10.54
CA ASN A 32 32.33 -30.72 -9.56
C ASN A 32 32.05 -29.89 -8.32
N HIS A 33 31.84 -30.62 -7.23
CA HIS A 33 32.06 -30.15 -5.88
C HIS A 33 33.48 -29.61 -5.77
N ASP A 34 33.62 -28.43 -5.16
CA ASP A 34 34.62 -28.24 -4.11
C ASP A 34 34.09 -27.22 -3.11
N ASN A 35 34.16 -27.62 -1.85
CA ASN A 35 33.94 -26.77 -0.70
C ASN A 35 35.03 -25.70 -0.68
N ASP A 36 34.65 -24.45 -0.46
CA ASP A 36 35.28 -23.68 0.62
C ASP A 36 34.47 -22.45 0.98
N SER A 37 34.18 -22.38 2.28
CA SER A 37 33.63 -21.26 3.00
C SER A 37 34.53 -20.02 2.84
N LYS A 38 33.93 -18.88 2.51
CA LYS A 38 34.25 -17.59 3.15
C LYS A 38 33.19 -16.54 2.85
N ASP A 39 32.62 -16.05 3.93
CA ASP A 39 31.79 -14.85 4.01
C ASP A 39 32.28 -13.72 3.10
N SER A 40 31.44 -13.30 2.17
CA SER A 40 31.53 -11.96 1.60
C SER A 40 30.14 -11.36 1.52
N VAL A 41 29.82 -10.58 2.55
CA VAL A 41 28.69 -9.64 2.60
C VAL A 41 28.82 -8.71 1.39
N LYS A 42 28.10 -9.02 0.30
CA LYS A 42 28.00 -8.11 -0.85
C LYS A 42 27.19 -6.89 -0.43
N LYS A 43 27.89 -5.79 -0.17
CA LYS A 43 27.30 -4.45 0.02
C LYS A 43 26.40 -4.12 -1.18
N ILE A 44 25.11 -4.00 -0.90
CA ILE A 44 24.09 -3.49 -1.84
C ILE A 44 24.57 -2.14 -2.36
N HIS A 45 24.91 -2.08 -3.66
CA HIS A 45 25.26 -0.83 -4.32
C HIS A 45 24.00 0.03 -4.45
N LYS A 46 23.95 1.14 -3.69
CA LYS A 46 22.95 2.20 -3.88
C LYS A 46 23.14 2.80 -5.28
N ILE A 47 22.21 2.52 -6.19
CA ILE A 47 22.18 3.15 -7.51
C ILE A 47 21.86 4.63 -7.33
N LYS A 48 22.81 5.51 -7.61
CA LYS A 48 22.58 6.96 -7.67
C LYS A 48 21.86 7.29 -8.96
N VAL A 49 20.55 7.55 -8.87
CA VAL A 49 19.78 8.16 -9.95
C VAL A 49 20.21 9.62 -10.09
N LYS A 50 20.64 10.04 -11.28
CA LYS A 50 20.94 11.46 -11.55
C LYS A 50 19.62 12.20 -11.77
N PRO A 51 19.29 13.22 -10.97
CA PRO A 51 18.09 14.02 -11.21
C PRO A 51 18.33 14.96 -12.39
N ASP A 52 17.32 15.13 -13.25
CA ASP A 52 17.31 16.16 -14.28
C ASP A 52 17.39 17.56 -13.64
N LYS A 53 18.15 18.44 -14.29
CA LYS A 53 18.42 19.82 -13.82
C LYS A 53 17.21 20.73 -14.04
N VAL A 54 16.16 20.54 -13.25
CA VAL A 54 15.20 21.61 -12.96
C VAL A 54 15.79 22.45 -11.83
N LYS A 55 15.76 23.79 -11.94
CA LYS A 55 16.25 24.70 -10.88
C LYS A 55 15.51 24.39 -9.58
N LYS A 56 16.14 23.60 -8.70
CA LYS A 56 15.65 23.30 -7.36
C LYS A 56 15.66 24.59 -6.55
N LYS A 57 14.50 25.04 -6.10
CA LYS A 57 14.48 25.88 -4.88
C LYS A 57 14.66 24.90 -3.73
N ASP A 58 15.90 24.79 -3.25
CA ASP A 58 16.21 23.95 -2.11
C ASP A 58 15.53 24.53 -0.86
N PHE A 59 14.55 23.81 -0.33
CA PHE A 59 13.89 24.19 0.92
C PHE A 59 14.83 24.12 2.12
N GLU A 60 15.95 23.39 2.00
CA GLU A 60 17.02 23.32 3.01
C GLU A 60 17.62 24.70 3.33
N ASN A 61 17.51 25.67 2.41
CA ASN A 61 18.03 27.03 2.62
C ASN A 61 16.97 28.03 3.15
N VAL A 62 15.73 27.59 3.39
CA VAL A 62 14.67 28.45 3.92
C VAL A 62 14.73 28.46 5.44
N ASN A 63 15.09 29.59 6.03
CA ASN A 63 15.14 29.74 7.48
C ASN A 63 13.76 30.12 8.06
N ILE A 64 12.99 29.10 8.45
CA ILE A 64 11.64 29.26 9.05
C ILE A 64 11.64 30.09 10.34
N LYS A 65 12.81 30.30 11.00
CA LYS A 65 12.91 31.18 12.17
C LYS A 65 12.69 32.64 11.85
N LYS A 66 12.79 33.04 10.57
CA LYS A 66 12.55 34.40 10.12
C LYS A 66 11.09 34.70 9.83
N PHE A 67 10.24 33.67 9.72
CA PHE A 67 8.83 33.87 9.44
C PHE A 67 8.17 34.56 10.63
N GLN A 68 7.34 35.56 10.33
CA GLN A 68 6.61 36.36 11.31
C GLN A 68 5.10 36.32 11.06
N THR A 69 4.67 35.87 9.87
CA THR A 69 3.28 35.93 9.42
C THR A 69 2.72 34.57 9.06
N LEU A 70 1.40 34.43 9.13
CA LEU A 70 0.70 33.20 8.76
C LEU A 70 0.80 32.91 7.26
N GLU A 71 0.80 33.94 6.43
CA GLU A 71 0.90 33.86 4.97
C GLU A 71 2.23 33.23 4.53
N GLU A 72 3.34 33.57 5.19
CA GLU A 72 4.66 32.96 4.93
C GLU A 72 4.63 31.45 5.20
N TYR A 73 4.07 31.04 6.34
CA TYR A 73 3.92 29.62 6.67
C TYR A 73 2.98 28.90 5.70
N LYS A 74 1.82 29.48 5.38
CA LYS A 74 0.87 28.91 4.41
C LYS A 74 1.53 28.69 3.05
N LEU A 75 2.27 29.68 2.55
CA LEU A 75 2.97 29.59 1.27
C LEU A 75 4.05 28.50 1.32
N TYR A 76 4.84 28.44 2.39
CA TYR A 76 5.88 27.44 2.58
C TYR A 76 5.30 26.01 2.64
N ILE A 77 4.29 25.78 3.49
CA ILE A 77 3.62 24.49 3.65
C ILE A 77 2.97 24.06 2.34
N SER A 78 2.24 24.96 1.67
CA SER A 78 1.58 24.69 0.39
C SER A 78 2.57 24.28 -0.70
N GLN A 79 3.72 24.97 -0.80
CA GLN A 79 4.76 24.62 -1.77
C GLN A 79 5.36 23.23 -1.53
N ILE A 80 5.62 22.88 -0.27
CA ILE A 80 6.10 21.54 0.10
C ILE A 80 5.07 20.48 -0.29
N CYS A 81 3.81 20.67 0.10
CA CYS A 81 2.74 19.71 -0.16
C CYS A 81 2.50 19.52 -1.66
N THR A 82 2.41 20.62 -2.41
CA THR A 82 2.19 20.60 -3.86
C THR A 82 3.33 19.85 -4.56
N ARG A 83 4.58 20.14 -4.20
CA ARG A 83 5.72 19.46 -4.84
C ARG A 83 5.83 18.00 -4.46
N ALA A 84 5.56 17.63 -3.21
CA ALA A 84 5.57 16.24 -2.77
C ALA A 84 4.50 15.40 -3.49
N ILE A 85 3.34 15.98 -3.76
CA ILE A 85 2.25 15.33 -4.50
C ILE A 85 2.58 15.24 -5.99
N THR A 86 3.05 16.33 -6.61
CA THR A 86 3.30 16.38 -8.05
C THR A 86 4.57 15.62 -8.47
N TYR A 87 5.62 15.64 -7.64
CA TYR A 87 6.94 15.07 -7.95
C TYR A 87 7.51 14.23 -6.77
N PRO A 88 6.80 13.18 -6.32
CA PRO A 88 7.16 12.41 -5.13
C PRO A 88 8.54 11.73 -5.21
N GLU A 89 9.00 11.38 -6.41
CA GLU A 89 10.30 10.77 -6.66
C GLU A 89 11.48 11.67 -6.23
N THR A 90 11.30 12.99 -6.24
CA THR A 90 12.36 13.95 -5.90
C THR A 90 12.06 14.77 -4.65
N GLU A 91 10.80 15.12 -4.42
CA GLU A 91 10.41 16.15 -3.45
C GLU A 91 9.78 15.58 -2.18
N LEU A 92 9.42 14.29 -2.12
CA LEU A 92 8.77 13.69 -0.95
C LEU A 92 9.59 13.82 0.35
N ASN A 93 10.93 13.86 0.24
CA ASN A 93 11.79 14.07 1.40
C ASN A 93 11.56 15.42 2.09
N ASN A 94 11.15 16.45 1.32
CA ASN A 94 10.92 17.80 1.83
C ASN A 94 9.70 17.87 2.76
N VAL A 95 8.81 16.87 2.71
CA VAL A 95 7.69 16.75 3.65
C VAL A 95 8.18 16.62 5.10
N ASN A 96 9.39 16.06 5.31
CA ASN A 96 9.96 15.98 6.66
C ASN A 96 10.19 17.37 7.29
N LEU A 97 10.33 18.42 6.49
CA LEU A 97 10.49 19.79 7.00
C LEU A 97 9.22 20.28 7.72
N LEU A 98 8.04 19.72 7.40
CA LEU A 98 6.81 20.05 8.13
C LEU A 98 6.87 19.59 9.59
N PHE A 99 7.61 18.53 9.92
CA PHE A 99 7.81 18.14 11.32
C PHE A 99 8.58 19.21 12.11
N ASN A 100 9.52 19.93 11.49
CA ASN A 100 10.19 21.06 12.16
C ASN A 100 9.22 22.18 12.50
N VAL A 101 8.24 22.43 11.63
CA VAL A 101 7.19 23.42 11.86
C VAL A 101 6.26 22.97 13.00
N ILE A 102 5.91 21.68 13.04
CA ILE A 102 5.09 21.09 14.11
C ILE A 102 5.80 21.15 15.47
N GLU A 103 7.12 20.95 15.49
CA GLU A 103 7.97 21.09 16.68
C GLU A 103 8.20 22.57 17.09
N LYS A 104 7.46 23.51 16.51
CA LYS A 104 7.53 24.95 16.79
C LYS A 104 8.94 25.54 16.64
N LYS A 105 9.77 25.01 15.73
CA LYS A 105 11.12 25.54 15.46
C LYS A 105 11.13 26.83 14.62
N GLY A 106 9.96 27.37 14.30
CA GLY A 106 9.76 28.58 13.51
C GLY A 106 9.83 29.87 14.33
N GLY A 107 9.73 31.01 13.64
CA GLY A 107 9.62 32.34 14.25
C GLY A 107 8.17 32.80 14.43
N GLY A 108 7.99 33.85 15.23
CA GLY A 108 6.69 34.47 15.51
C GLY A 108 6.13 34.15 16.90
N PRO A 109 4.96 34.71 17.25
CA PRO A 109 4.35 34.52 18.57
C PRO A 109 3.77 33.11 18.75
N ASP A 110 3.65 32.63 19.99
CA ASP A 110 3.20 31.27 20.32
C ASP A 110 1.83 30.91 19.74
N ASN A 111 0.89 31.87 19.71
CA ASN A 111 -0.43 31.67 19.14
C ASN A 111 -0.36 31.38 17.62
N LEU A 112 0.56 32.04 16.90
CA LEU A 112 0.81 31.76 15.50
C LEU A 112 1.40 30.36 15.33
N LEU A 113 2.39 30.00 16.16
CA LEU A 113 3.06 28.71 16.09
C LEU A 113 2.11 27.54 16.38
N GLU A 114 1.14 27.69 17.30
CA GLU A 114 0.13 26.66 17.54
C GLU A 114 -0.80 26.49 16.34
N TYR A 115 -1.27 27.59 15.75
CA TYR A 115 -2.11 27.52 14.55
C TYR A 115 -1.37 26.86 13.38
N VAL A 116 -0.12 27.27 13.16
CA VAL A 116 0.74 26.77 12.10
C VAL A 116 1.09 25.29 12.32
N LYS A 117 1.27 24.85 13.57
CA LYS A 117 1.43 23.44 13.94
C LYS A 117 0.22 22.62 13.50
N ASN A 118 -1.00 23.05 13.87
CA ASN A 118 -2.22 22.34 13.49
C ASN A 118 -2.41 22.31 11.96
N LEU A 119 -2.14 23.43 11.28
CA LEU A 119 -2.15 23.50 9.81
C LEU A 119 -1.14 22.53 9.18
N SER A 120 0.05 22.42 9.75
CA SER A 120 1.11 21.53 9.26
C SER A 120 0.73 20.06 9.45
N ILE A 121 0.10 19.70 10.58
CA ILE A 121 -0.42 18.34 10.81
C ILE A 121 -1.50 18.00 9.77
N LEU A 122 -2.47 18.89 9.56
CA LEU A 122 -3.53 18.68 8.56
C LEU A 122 -2.97 18.52 7.15
N SER A 123 -1.99 19.35 6.81
CA SER A 123 -1.31 19.32 5.50
C SER A 123 -0.52 18.03 5.32
N LEU A 124 0.17 17.57 6.36
CA LEU A 124 0.91 16.30 6.37
C LEU A 124 -0.04 15.11 6.20
N VAL A 125 -1.16 15.08 6.92
CA VAL A 125 -2.22 14.06 6.74
C VAL A 125 -2.71 14.07 5.29
N SER A 126 -2.98 15.24 4.72
CA SER A 126 -3.45 15.36 3.34
C SER A 126 -2.45 14.78 2.33
N VAL A 127 -1.16 15.05 2.49
CA VAL A 127 -0.11 14.51 1.60
C VAL A 127 -0.03 12.99 1.75
N VAL A 128 -0.03 12.48 2.98
CA VAL A 128 0.03 11.04 3.25
C VAL A 128 -1.20 10.33 2.67
N CYS A 129 -2.42 10.84 2.91
CA CYS A 129 -3.64 10.29 2.33
C CYS A 129 -3.64 10.29 0.79
N HIS A 130 -2.99 11.28 0.16
CA HIS A 130 -2.86 11.30 -1.30
C HIS A 130 -1.89 10.23 -1.83
N LEU A 131 -0.82 9.93 -1.09
CA LEU A 131 0.24 9.02 -1.51
C LEU A 131 0.00 7.57 -1.08
N LEU A 132 -0.79 7.33 -0.03
CA LEU A 132 -1.10 5.99 0.49
C LEU A 132 -1.72 5.06 -0.57
N PRO A 133 -2.65 5.50 -1.43
CA PRO A 133 -3.17 4.67 -2.52
C PRO A 133 -2.13 4.21 -3.54
N ARG A 134 -0.96 4.88 -3.61
CA ARG A 134 0.16 4.51 -4.49
C ARG A 134 1.11 3.48 -3.85
N VAL A 135 0.98 3.24 -2.53
CA VAL A 135 1.78 2.25 -1.82
C VAL A 135 1.45 0.85 -2.36
N SER A 136 2.48 0.18 -2.90
CA SER A 136 2.38 -1.23 -3.31
C SER A 136 3.39 -2.07 -2.54
N HIS A 137 2.86 -2.98 -1.72
CA HIS A 137 3.67 -3.88 -0.91
C HIS A 137 4.34 -4.98 -1.75
N GLU A 138 3.73 -5.31 -2.89
CA GLU A 138 4.21 -6.32 -3.83
C GLU A 138 5.54 -5.90 -4.47
N LEU A 139 5.77 -4.59 -4.63
CA LEU A 139 7.03 -4.06 -5.17
C LEU A 139 8.24 -4.43 -4.32
N SER A 140 8.08 -4.75 -3.04
CA SER A 140 9.20 -5.15 -2.17
C SER A 140 9.81 -6.50 -2.55
N GLU A 141 9.01 -7.40 -3.12
CA GLU A 141 9.40 -8.78 -3.46
C GLU A 141 10.03 -8.91 -4.87
N VAL A 142 9.91 -7.86 -5.70
CA VAL A 142 10.39 -7.89 -7.08
C VAL A 142 11.92 -7.86 -7.16
N ASN A 143 12.52 -8.83 -7.86
CA ASN A 143 13.95 -8.83 -8.11
C ASN A 143 14.31 -7.94 -9.33
N LEU A 144 14.87 -6.76 -9.04
CA LEU A 144 15.24 -5.78 -10.06
C LEU A 144 16.26 -6.29 -11.07
N GLU A 145 17.16 -7.20 -10.68
CA GLU A 145 18.14 -7.77 -11.63
C GLU A 145 17.47 -8.70 -12.63
N VAL A 146 16.45 -9.45 -12.20
CA VAL A 146 15.66 -10.29 -13.09
C VAL A 146 14.90 -9.40 -14.06
N VAL A 147 14.23 -8.35 -13.59
CA VAL A 147 13.51 -7.39 -14.45
C VAL A 147 14.44 -6.75 -15.48
N LYS A 148 15.66 -6.36 -15.08
CA LYS A 148 16.66 -5.82 -16.03
C LYS A 148 17.05 -6.81 -17.13
N ARG A 149 17.07 -8.10 -16.81
CA ARG A 149 17.43 -9.17 -17.76
C ARG A 149 16.27 -9.59 -18.65
N THR A 150 15.03 -9.56 -18.13
CA THR A 150 13.83 -10.07 -18.82
C THR A 150 13.02 -9.00 -19.54
N GLU A 151 13.07 -7.75 -19.07
CA GLU A 151 12.35 -6.63 -19.65
C GLU A 151 13.32 -5.53 -20.13
N THR A 152 13.44 -4.44 -19.38
CA THR A 152 14.31 -3.31 -19.72
C THR A 152 14.93 -2.68 -18.48
N ALA A 153 16.05 -1.99 -18.67
CA ALA A 153 16.65 -1.15 -17.62
C ALA A 153 15.71 -0.03 -17.17
N HIS A 154 14.85 0.46 -18.07
CA HIS A 154 13.85 1.48 -17.75
C HIS A 154 12.78 0.95 -16.80
N SER A 155 12.18 -0.21 -17.08
CA SER A 155 11.19 -0.86 -16.19
C SER A 155 11.76 -1.04 -14.78
N ALA A 156 13.00 -1.53 -14.68
CA ALA A 156 13.64 -1.72 -13.38
C ALA A 156 13.90 -0.41 -12.62
N ASN A 157 14.17 0.69 -13.33
CA ASN A 157 14.32 2.00 -12.71
C ASN A 157 12.98 2.55 -12.20
N VAL A 158 11.89 2.37 -12.96
CA VAL A 158 10.54 2.75 -12.53
C VAL A 158 10.13 1.98 -11.28
N ILE A 159 10.34 0.65 -11.24
CA ILE A 159 10.06 -0.17 -10.05
C ILE A 159 10.91 0.29 -8.85
N ALA A 160 12.17 0.66 -9.08
CA ALA A 160 13.02 1.18 -8.00
C ALA A 160 12.51 2.52 -7.45
N GLN A 161 12.03 3.42 -8.32
CA GLN A 161 11.43 4.70 -7.93
C GLN A 161 10.12 4.49 -7.16
N GLU A 162 9.22 3.64 -7.63
CA GLU A 162 7.97 3.33 -6.92
C GLU A 162 8.22 2.68 -5.56
N ARG A 163 9.24 1.81 -5.47
CA ARG A 163 9.67 1.22 -4.19
C ARG A 163 10.18 2.30 -3.24
N GLU A 164 10.96 3.27 -3.73
CA GLU A 164 11.46 4.37 -2.91
C GLU A 164 10.31 5.26 -2.41
N ILE A 165 9.35 5.59 -3.28
CA ILE A 165 8.14 6.34 -2.92
C ILE A 165 7.34 5.58 -1.86
N THR A 166 7.09 4.28 -2.09
CA THR A 166 6.38 3.41 -1.15
C THR A 166 7.03 3.42 0.24
N ASN A 167 8.34 3.20 0.32
CA ASN A 167 9.06 3.17 1.59
C ASN A 167 9.01 4.51 2.33
N LYS A 168 9.19 5.62 1.60
CA LYS A 168 9.12 6.97 2.18
C LYS A 168 7.72 7.33 2.67
N THR A 169 6.69 7.01 1.89
CA THR A 169 5.29 7.23 2.29
C THR A 169 4.96 6.46 3.56
N ILE A 170 5.39 5.19 3.66
CA ILE A 170 5.25 4.37 4.87
C ILE A 170 5.99 5.01 6.05
N GLU A 171 7.24 5.44 5.87
CA GLU A 171 8.02 6.08 6.93
C GLU A 171 7.36 7.36 7.45
N ILE A 172 6.87 8.22 6.54
CA ILE A 172 6.18 9.46 6.89
C ILE A 172 4.85 9.15 7.59
N ARG A 173 4.09 8.17 7.10
CA ARG A 173 2.85 7.69 7.75
C ARG A 173 3.12 7.23 9.17
N ASP A 174 4.14 6.40 9.39
CA ASP A 174 4.44 5.84 10.71
C ASP A 174 4.90 6.92 11.70
N LYS A 175 5.71 7.90 11.23
CA LYS A 175 6.04 9.10 12.01
C LYS A 175 4.80 9.93 12.38
N LEU A 176 3.88 10.10 11.44
CA LEU A 176 2.62 10.81 11.66
C LEU A 176 1.72 10.05 12.65
N ILE A 177 1.61 8.73 12.55
CA ILE A 177 0.86 7.89 13.50
C ILE A 177 1.43 8.05 14.91
N ALA A 178 2.76 8.00 15.06
CA ALA A 178 3.42 8.21 16.35
C ALA A 178 3.12 9.61 16.92
N LEU A 179 3.15 10.64 16.07
CA LEU A 179 2.80 12.00 16.45
C LEU A 179 1.35 12.12 16.93
N ILE A 180 0.40 11.57 16.16
CA ILE A 180 -1.02 11.54 16.51
C ILE A 180 -1.20 10.84 17.86
N LYS A 181 -0.63 9.63 18.00
CA LYS A 181 -0.72 8.82 19.21
C LYS A 181 -0.24 9.55 20.46
N ASN A 182 0.86 10.28 20.36
CA ASN A 182 1.43 11.04 21.48
C ASN A 182 0.58 12.25 21.88
N ASN A 183 -0.25 12.78 20.98
CA ASN A 183 -1.05 13.98 21.21
C ASN A 183 -2.56 13.70 21.42
N LEU A 184 -3.01 12.47 21.21
CA LEU A 184 -4.43 12.07 21.32
C LEU A 184 -5.07 12.35 22.69
N ASN A 185 -4.29 12.28 23.78
CA ASN A 185 -4.82 12.54 25.12
C ASN A 185 -5.04 14.05 25.39
N TYR A 186 -4.38 14.92 24.63
CA TYR A 186 -4.47 16.36 24.81
C TYR A 186 -5.61 16.97 23.99
N ASP A 187 -5.78 16.52 22.75
CA ASP A 187 -6.81 17.04 21.84
C ASP A 187 -7.43 15.91 20.98
N PRO A 188 -8.28 15.05 21.58
CA PRO A 188 -8.88 13.95 20.87
C PRO A 188 -9.79 14.42 19.72
N ASP A 189 -10.46 15.56 19.87
CA ASP A 189 -11.38 16.10 18.86
C ASP A 189 -10.65 16.51 17.58
N PHE A 190 -9.42 17.02 17.69
CA PHE A 190 -8.58 17.29 16.54
C PHE A 190 -7.97 16.03 15.92
N PHE A 191 -7.46 15.10 16.74
CA PHE A 191 -6.64 13.98 16.25
C PHE A 191 -7.45 12.75 15.79
N VAL A 192 -8.60 12.46 16.39
CA VAL A 192 -9.42 11.29 16.04
C VAL A 192 -9.93 11.33 14.60
N PRO A 193 -10.44 12.46 14.07
CA PRO A 193 -10.81 12.56 12.66
C PRO A 193 -9.65 12.27 11.69
N LEU A 194 -8.40 12.56 12.09
CA LEU A 194 -7.22 12.31 11.26
C LEU A 194 -6.89 10.81 11.18
N ILE A 195 -7.11 10.06 12.26
CA ILE A 195 -6.98 8.60 12.27
C ILE A 195 -7.92 7.99 11.23
N SER A 196 -9.19 8.39 11.26
CA SER A 196 -10.22 7.92 10.31
C SER A 196 -9.80 8.18 8.85
N LYS A 197 -9.36 9.40 8.52
CA LYS A 197 -8.88 9.75 7.17
C LYS A 197 -7.68 8.91 6.72
N LEU A 198 -6.73 8.65 7.62
CA LEU A 198 -5.57 7.81 7.31
C LEU A 198 -5.97 6.35 7.07
N VAL A 199 -6.91 5.83 7.86
CA VAL A 199 -7.43 4.45 7.70
C VAL A 199 -8.13 4.29 6.36
N GLU A 200 -8.94 5.27 5.96
CA GLU A 200 -9.69 5.21 4.71
C GLU A 200 -8.78 5.33 3.46
N ALA A 201 -7.69 6.09 3.56
CA ALA A 201 -6.76 6.27 2.47
C ALA A 201 -5.72 5.13 2.31
N ASP A 202 -5.47 4.36 3.37
CA ASP A 202 -4.45 3.30 3.35
C ASP A 202 -5.00 2.03 2.68
N ASN A 203 -4.46 1.69 1.51
CA ASN A 203 -4.76 0.44 0.80
C ASN A 203 -4.59 -0.80 1.71
N ARG A 204 -3.63 -0.73 2.63
CA ARG A 204 -3.31 -1.82 3.54
C ARG A 204 -2.95 -1.27 4.91
N VAL A 205 -3.99 -0.80 5.62
CA VAL A 205 -3.92 -0.23 6.98
C VAL A 205 -2.97 -1.01 7.88
N SER A 206 -2.10 -0.29 8.59
CA SER A 206 -1.20 -0.86 9.59
C SER A 206 -1.96 -1.27 10.86
N ASP A 207 -1.48 -2.30 11.55
CA ASP A 207 -2.10 -2.80 12.79
C ASP A 207 -2.18 -1.71 13.87
N GLU A 208 -1.18 -0.82 13.94
CA GLU A 208 -1.20 0.30 14.90
C GLU A 208 -2.30 1.31 14.57
N LEU A 209 -2.45 1.69 13.30
CA LEU A 209 -3.50 2.63 12.87
C LEU A 209 -4.89 2.01 13.04
N LEU A 210 -5.04 0.72 12.74
CA LEU A 210 -6.27 -0.03 12.96
C LEU A 210 -6.62 -0.14 14.46
N THR A 211 -5.61 -0.34 15.33
CA THR A 211 -5.80 -0.34 16.79
C THR A 211 -6.35 0.99 17.27
N LEU A 212 -5.78 2.10 16.81
CA LEU A 212 -6.25 3.44 17.17
C LEU A 212 -7.69 3.65 16.68
N CYS A 213 -7.99 3.32 15.43
CA CYS A 213 -9.34 3.43 14.88
C CYS A 213 -10.36 2.61 15.68
N LEU A 214 -10.02 1.35 16.01
CA LEU A 214 -10.85 0.49 16.87
C LEU A 214 -11.10 1.11 18.25
N LYS A 215 -10.04 1.62 18.90
CA LYS A 215 -10.14 2.23 20.23
C LYS A 215 -11.14 3.39 20.24
N TYR A 216 -11.12 4.25 19.22
CA TYR A 216 -11.96 5.45 19.15
C TYR A 216 -13.31 5.23 18.44
N SER A 217 -13.52 4.08 17.78
CA SER A 217 -14.81 3.73 17.15
C SER A 217 -16.01 3.71 18.11
N LYS A 218 -15.80 3.66 19.43
CA LYS A 218 -16.90 3.80 20.41
C LYS A 218 -17.50 5.21 20.42
N VAL A 219 -16.66 6.22 20.21
CA VAL A 219 -16.98 7.65 20.41
C VAL A 219 -16.94 8.46 19.12
N SER A 220 -16.36 7.92 18.04
CA SER A 220 -16.21 8.58 16.75
C SER A 220 -16.91 7.78 15.65
N GLU A 221 -17.90 8.42 15.02
CA GLU A 221 -18.62 7.84 13.89
C GLU A 221 -17.71 7.71 12.66
N SER A 222 -16.83 8.69 12.42
CA SER A 222 -15.88 8.64 11.31
C SER A 222 -14.93 7.42 11.41
N CYS A 223 -14.52 7.02 12.62
CA CYS A 223 -13.75 5.79 12.79
C CYS A 223 -14.57 4.53 12.44
N LEU A 224 -15.87 4.50 12.77
CA LEU A 224 -16.76 3.39 12.38
C LEU A 224 -16.97 3.34 10.87
N GLU A 225 -17.19 4.49 10.24
CA GLU A 225 -17.33 4.61 8.78
C GLU A 225 -16.06 4.14 8.07
N SER A 226 -14.87 4.53 8.56
CA SER A 226 -13.61 4.06 8.00
C SER A 226 -13.44 2.55 8.17
N ILE A 227 -13.82 1.96 9.32
CA ILE A 227 -13.81 0.50 9.50
C ILE A 227 -14.79 -0.18 8.53
N ASN A 228 -15.98 0.38 8.35
CA ASN A 228 -16.95 -0.13 7.39
C ASN A 228 -16.43 -0.07 5.95
N SER A 229 -15.73 1.02 5.60
CA SER A 229 -15.08 1.21 4.31
C SER A 229 -14.05 0.11 4.02
N LEU A 230 -13.25 -0.30 5.02
CA LEU A 230 -12.30 -1.42 4.88
C LEU A 230 -12.97 -2.73 4.44
N PHE A 231 -14.14 -3.03 4.97
CA PHE A 231 -14.86 -4.26 4.61
C PHE A 231 -15.69 -4.11 3.33
N THR A 232 -16.16 -2.90 3.04
CA THR A 232 -16.95 -2.58 1.85
C THR A 232 -16.08 -2.61 0.59
N HIS A 233 -14.87 -2.02 0.65
CA HIS A 233 -13.98 -1.89 -0.50
C HIS A 233 -12.82 -2.90 -0.50
N GLY A 234 -12.50 -3.51 0.64
CA GLY A 234 -11.41 -4.47 0.76
C GLY A 234 -11.61 -5.76 -0.05
N SER A 235 -10.48 -6.39 -0.38
CA SER A 235 -10.42 -7.74 -0.92
C SER A 235 -10.72 -8.78 0.17
N ILE A 236 -11.12 -9.99 -0.20
CA ILE A 236 -11.36 -11.06 0.80
C ILE A 236 -10.10 -11.39 1.63
N VAL A 237 -8.90 -11.21 1.05
CA VAL A 237 -7.62 -11.45 1.72
C VAL A 237 -7.38 -10.39 2.80
N ASP A 238 -7.63 -9.12 2.48
CA ASP A 238 -7.47 -8.03 3.44
C ASP A 238 -8.54 -8.08 4.52
N ILE A 239 -9.79 -8.38 4.15
CA ILE A 239 -10.89 -8.62 5.10
C ILE A 239 -10.51 -9.72 6.09
N HIS A 240 -9.96 -10.85 5.61
CA HIS A 240 -9.50 -11.92 6.48
C HIS A 240 -8.40 -11.44 7.44
N ARG A 241 -7.41 -10.69 6.95
CA ARG A 241 -6.35 -10.10 7.76
C ARG A 241 -6.93 -9.21 8.87
N TYR A 242 -7.81 -8.28 8.51
CA TYR A 242 -8.42 -7.34 9.43
C TYR A 242 -9.27 -8.05 10.49
N LEU A 243 -10.10 -9.02 10.09
CA LEU A 243 -10.91 -9.79 11.05
C LEU A 243 -10.03 -10.58 12.03
N LYS A 244 -8.97 -11.23 11.55
CA LYS A 244 -8.03 -11.97 12.41
C LYS A 244 -7.38 -11.06 13.47
N PHE A 245 -7.13 -9.80 13.12
CA PHE A 245 -6.61 -8.78 14.02
C PHE A 245 -7.70 -8.28 14.98
N MET A 246 -8.83 -7.81 14.45
CA MET A 246 -9.91 -7.17 15.19
C MET A 246 -10.58 -8.09 16.21
N LEU A 247 -10.83 -9.35 15.85
CA LEU A 247 -11.46 -10.33 16.74
C LEU A 247 -10.57 -10.72 17.94
N LYS A 248 -9.28 -10.38 17.92
CA LYS A 248 -8.35 -10.54 19.05
C LYS A 248 -8.16 -9.26 19.85
N SER A 249 -8.67 -8.13 19.39
CA SER A 249 -8.45 -6.82 20.01
C SER A 249 -9.33 -6.63 21.23
N SER A 250 -8.77 -6.05 22.29
CA SER A 250 -9.52 -5.59 23.47
C SER A 250 -10.41 -4.38 23.21
N HIS A 251 -10.29 -3.75 22.04
CA HIS A 251 -11.03 -2.54 21.68
C HIS A 251 -12.28 -2.80 20.83
N ILE A 252 -12.54 -4.06 20.46
CA ILE A 252 -13.75 -4.42 19.73
C ILE A 252 -14.99 -4.08 20.56
N ASN A 253 -16.01 -3.53 19.90
CA ASN A 253 -17.25 -3.10 20.54
C ASN A 253 -18.47 -3.49 19.69
N HIS A 254 -19.67 -3.38 20.27
CA HIS A 254 -20.90 -3.82 19.63
C HIS A 254 -21.19 -3.15 18.26
N LYS A 255 -20.78 -1.89 18.06
CA LYS A 255 -20.94 -1.19 16.77
C LYS A 255 -20.02 -1.80 15.70
N VAL A 256 -18.78 -2.09 16.06
CA VAL A 256 -17.83 -2.80 15.19
C VAL A 256 -18.33 -4.22 14.88
N ILE A 257 -18.89 -4.92 15.86
CA ILE A 257 -19.48 -6.25 15.68
C ILE A 257 -20.64 -6.19 14.67
N ARG A 258 -21.48 -5.15 14.73
CA ARG A 258 -22.54 -4.93 13.76
C ARG A 258 -21.98 -4.81 12.34
N ILE A 259 -20.94 -4.01 12.13
CA ILE A 259 -20.25 -3.90 10.84
C ILE A 259 -19.73 -5.27 10.37
N ILE A 260 -19.13 -6.06 11.26
CA ILE A 260 -18.63 -7.41 10.93
C ILE A 260 -19.76 -8.33 10.46
N ASN A 261 -20.95 -8.23 11.06
CA ASN A 261 -22.10 -9.04 10.66
C ASN A 261 -22.70 -8.61 9.32
N GLU A 262 -22.47 -7.37 8.90
CA GLU A 262 -22.95 -6.82 7.62
C GLU A 262 -22.02 -7.17 6.45
N ILE A 263 -20.86 -7.79 6.70
CA ILE A 263 -19.90 -8.21 5.66
C ILE A 263 -20.53 -9.24 4.73
N GLN A 264 -20.64 -8.89 3.45
CA GLN A 264 -21.12 -9.79 2.39
C GLN A 264 -20.02 -10.78 1.93
N ILE A 265 -19.58 -11.67 2.83
CA ILE A 265 -18.45 -12.60 2.59
C ILE A 265 -18.61 -13.39 1.29
N ASN A 266 -19.81 -13.89 0.99
CA ASN A 266 -20.08 -14.65 -0.23
C ASN A 266 -19.86 -13.81 -1.51
N LYS A 267 -20.27 -12.54 -1.49
CA LYS A 267 -20.06 -11.62 -2.60
C LYS A 267 -18.56 -11.34 -2.79
N LYS A 268 -17.85 -11.06 -1.70
CA LYS A 268 -16.39 -10.83 -1.69
C LYS A 268 -15.60 -12.04 -2.17
N HIS A 269 -16.02 -13.23 -1.78
CA HIS A 269 -15.44 -14.48 -2.25
C HIS A 269 -15.62 -14.65 -3.76
N HIS A 270 -16.84 -14.42 -4.25
CA HIS A 270 -17.14 -14.49 -5.68
C HIS A 270 -16.33 -13.46 -6.50
N GLU A 271 -16.22 -12.21 -6.03
CA GLU A 271 -15.38 -11.17 -6.65
C GLU A 271 -13.91 -11.62 -6.76
N PHE A 272 -13.38 -12.21 -5.69
CA PHE A 272 -12.02 -12.78 -5.66
C PHE A 272 -11.85 -13.89 -6.72
N LEU A 273 -12.80 -14.83 -6.81
CA LEU A 273 -12.77 -15.91 -7.79
C LEU A 273 -12.79 -15.39 -9.24
N LEU A 274 -13.57 -14.35 -9.53
CA LEU A 274 -13.58 -13.72 -10.85
C LEU A 274 -12.22 -13.08 -11.18
N SER A 275 -11.60 -12.40 -10.21
CA SER A 275 -10.31 -11.75 -10.39
C SER A 275 -9.17 -12.75 -10.64
N GLU A 276 -9.13 -13.85 -9.88
CA GLU A 276 -8.15 -14.92 -10.10
C GLU A 276 -8.42 -15.72 -11.38
N GLY A 277 -9.69 -15.94 -11.71
CA GLY A 277 -10.12 -16.64 -12.92
C GLY A 277 -9.78 -15.89 -14.20
N SER A 278 -9.84 -14.55 -14.19
CA SER A 278 -9.44 -13.71 -15.34
C SER A 278 -7.94 -13.74 -15.63
N LEU A 279 -7.10 -14.15 -14.67
CA LEU A 279 -5.64 -14.25 -14.81
C LEU A 279 -5.18 -15.61 -15.35
N LYS A 280 -6.05 -16.61 -15.44
CA LYS A 280 -5.66 -18.01 -15.74
C LYS A 280 -6.60 -18.67 -16.74
N ASN A 281 -6.51 -18.26 -18.01
CA ASN A 281 -6.87 -19.13 -19.13
C ASN A 281 -5.75 -20.15 -19.38
N GLU A 282 -5.51 -21.07 -18.44
CA GLU A 282 -4.78 -22.30 -18.76
C GLU A 282 -5.08 -23.41 -17.74
N LYS A 283 -5.65 -24.49 -18.29
CA LYS A 283 -6.04 -25.76 -17.67
C LYS A 283 -5.17 -26.12 -16.45
N THR A 284 -5.73 -26.21 -15.24
CA THR A 284 -5.16 -27.05 -14.16
C THR A 284 -6.18 -27.42 -13.07
N SER A 285 -6.51 -28.72 -13.06
CA SER A 285 -6.73 -29.67 -11.95
C SER A 285 -7.35 -29.23 -10.60
N LYS A 286 -8.31 -30.06 -10.16
CA LYS A 286 -9.09 -30.15 -8.91
C LYS A 286 -8.42 -29.79 -7.56
N SER A 287 -7.10 -29.59 -7.47
CA SER A 287 -6.40 -29.22 -6.22
C SER A 287 -6.49 -27.74 -5.84
N LYS A 288 -6.95 -26.86 -6.76
CA LYS A 288 -7.12 -25.41 -6.51
C LYS A 288 -8.41 -25.03 -5.76
N SER A 289 -9.49 -25.80 -5.93
CA SER A 289 -10.78 -25.55 -5.23
C SER A 289 -10.66 -25.46 -3.70
N ASN A 290 -9.72 -26.20 -3.10
CA ASN A 290 -9.48 -26.16 -1.65
C ASN A 290 -8.75 -24.90 -1.17
N LYS A 291 -7.97 -24.22 -2.03
CA LYS A 291 -7.38 -22.91 -1.68
C LYS A 291 -8.38 -21.78 -1.86
N GLU A 292 -9.28 -21.92 -2.82
CA GLU A 292 -10.33 -20.96 -3.14
C GLU A 292 -11.24 -20.75 -1.92
N ASP A 293 -11.80 -21.81 -1.34
CA ASP A 293 -12.68 -21.66 -0.15
C ASP A 293 -11.95 -21.40 1.17
N LYS A 294 -10.60 -21.40 1.17
CA LYS A 294 -9.79 -21.27 2.39
C LYS A 294 -10.12 -19.98 3.15
N TYR A 295 -10.10 -18.82 2.47
CA TYR A 295 -10.31 -17.54 3.13
C TYR A 295 -11.74 -17.40 3.67
N LYS A 296 -12.74 -17.81 2.88
CA LYS A 296 -14.13 -17.81 3.33
C LYS A 296 -14.31 -18.68 4.57
N ASN A 297 -13.79 -19.91 4.55
CA ASN A 297 -13.92 -20.85 5.67
C ASN A 297 -13.16 -20.39 6.92
N GLU A 298 -11.96 -19.82 6.76
CA GLU A 298 -11.18 -19.26 7.86
C GLU A 298 -11.85 -18.05 8.49
N ILE A 299 -12.42 -17.15 7.68
CA ILE A 299 -13.20 -16.00 8.17
C ILE A 299 -14.40 -16.49 8.99
N LEU A 300 -15.22 -17.38 8.42
CA LEU A 300 -16.41 -17.89 9.10
C LEU A 300 -16.07 -18.62 10.39
N SER A 301 -15.05 -19.48 10.36
CA SER A 301 -14.55 -20.18 11.54
C SER A 301 -14.05 -19.20 12.63
N GLY A 302 -13.33 -18.15 12.23
CA GLY A 302 -12.87 -17.10 13.14
C GLY A 302 -14.01 -16.35 13.83
N ILE A 303 -15.04 -15.97 13.06
CA ILE A 303 -16.23 -15.30 13.58
C ILE A 303 -17.00 -16.21 14.54
N ILE A 304 -17.23 -17.47 14.17
CA ILE A 304 -17.89 -18.46 15.04
C ILE A 304 -17.11 -18.62 16.35
N THR A 305 -15.79 -18.83 16.26
CA THR A 305 -14.92 -19.00 17.43
C THR A 305 -14.99 -17.78 18.35
N PHE A 306 -15.00 -16.57 17.79
CA PHE A 306 -15.13 -15.34 18.57
C PHE A 306 -16.45 -15.31 19.34
N TYR A 307 -17.58 -15.58 18.68
CA TYR A 307 -18.88 -15.60 19.34
C TYR A 307 -19.00 -16.70 20.39
N THR A 308 -18.49 -17.91 20.13
CA THR A 308 -18.51 -18.99 21.12
C THR A 308 -17.77 -18.59 22.39
N LYS A 309 -16.56 -18.01 22.26
CA LYS A 309 -15.80 -17.50 23.41
C LYS A 309 -16.52 -16.38 24.15
N TYR A 310 -17.13 -15.44 23.42
CA TYR A 310 -17.84 -14.33 24.03
C TYR A 310 -19.11 -14.79 24.76
N LEU A 311 -19.84 -15.76 24.20
CA LEU A 311 -21.00 -16.38 24.84
C LEU A 311 -20.63 -17.23 26.06
N GLU A 312 -19.47 -17.90 26.04
CA GLU A 312 -18.93 -18.59 27.22
C GLU A 312 -18.55 -17.61 28.33
N TYR A 313 -17.97 -16.45 27.98
CA TYR A 313 -17.65 -15.40 28.94
C TYR A 313 -18.89 -14.79 29.61
N LEU A 314 -20.01 -14.68 28.89
CA LEU A 314 -21.27 -14.16 29.43
C LEU A 314 -22.06 -15.14 30.32
N LYS A 315 -21.67 -16.43 30.35
CA LYS A 315 -22.30 -17.44 31.20
C LYS A 315 -21.78 -17.45 32.65
N TYR A 316 -20.73 -16.68 32.94
CA TYR A 316 -20.14 -16.48 34.26
C TYR A 316 -20.26 -15.02 34.68
#